data_AF-U3LP67-F1
#
_entry.id   AF-U3LP67-F1
#
_cell.length_a   1.000
_cell.length_b   1.000
_cell.length_c   1.000
_cell.angle_alpha   90.00
_cell.angle_beta   90.00
_cell.angle_gamma   90.00
#
_symmetry.space_group_name_H-M   'P 1'
#
loop_
_entity.id
_entity.type
_entity.pdbx_description
1 polymer ?
#
loop_
_entity_poly.entity_id
_entity_poly.type
_entity_poly.pdbx_seq_one_letter_code
_entity_poly.pdbx_strand_id
1 'polypeptide(L)'
;KIPLFSAAGLPHNEIAAQICRQAGLVKRLEKSDNLIEDGEEDNFAIVFAAMGVNMETAQFFKRDFEENGSMERVTLFLNLANDPTIERIIT
;
A
#
# COMPACT_ATOMS: atom_id res chain seq x y z
N LYS A 1 7.21 9.60 -10.20
CA LYS A 1 7.33 8.16 -9.84
C LYS A 1 8.70 7.93 -9.24
N ILE A 2 8.76 7.45 -8.00
CA ILE A 2 10.02 7.23 -7.27
C ILE A 2 10.13 5.73 -7.01
N PRO A 3 11.03 5.00 -7.71
CA PRO A 3 11.22 3.58 -7.47
C PRO A 3 12.02 3.35 -6.19
N LEU A 4 11.72 2.25 -5.50
CA LEU A 4 12.56 1.70 -4.43
C LEU A 4 13.38 0.56 -5.01
N PHE A 5 14.70 0.73 -5.06
CA PHE A 5 15.60 -0.35 -5.47
C PHE A 5 16.07 -1.13 -4.24
N SER A 6 15.97 -2.45 -4.31
CA SER A 6 16.44 -3.35 -3.27
C SER A 6 17.13 -4.57 -3.89
N ALA A 7 17.60 -5.48 -3.04
CA ALA A 7 18.25 -6.73 -3.40
C ALA A 7 17.59 -7.90 -2.68
N ALA A 8 17.84 -9.11 -3.19
CA ALA A 8 17.35 -10.34 -2.58
C ALA A 8 17.85 -10.47 -1.13
N GLY A 9 16.96 -10.83 -0.21
CA GLY A 9 17.27 -11.01 1.22
C GLY A 9 17.28 -9.72 2.05
N LEU A 10 17.17 -8.53 1.43
CA LEU A 10 16.97 -7.29 2.17
C LEU A 10 15.51 -7.12 2.61
N PRO A 11 15.22 -6.39 3.69
CA PRO A 11 13.86 -6.22 4.24
C PRO A 11 13.01 -5.21 3.44
N HIS A 12 13.00 -5.30 2.11
CA HIS A 12 12.19 -4.40 1.27
C HIS A 12 10.69 -4.53 1.51
N ASN A 13 10.23 -5.73 1.88
CA ASN A 13 8.82 -5.96 2.20
C ASN A 13 8.39 -5.19 3.45
N GLU A 14 9.22 -5.18 4.49
CA GLU A 14 8.95 -4.48 5.75
C GLU A 14 8.93 -2.97 5.55
N ILE A 15 9.86 -2.44 4.75
CA ILE A 15 9.91 -1.01 4.41
C ILE A 15 8.70 -0.62 3.54
N ALA A 16 8.31 -1.45 2.58
CA ALA A 16 7.13 -1.19 1.76
C ALA A 16 5.85 -1.19 2.62
N ALA A 17 5.70 -2.16 3.52
CA ALA A 17 4.60 -2.20 4.48
C ALA A 17 4.60 -0.94 5.37
N GLN A 18 5.77 -0.53 5.88
CA GLN A 18 5.90 0.69 6.69
C GLN A 18 5.47 1.95 5.92
N ILE A 19 5.86 2.09 4.65
CA ILE A 19 5.43 3.20 3.81
C ILE A 19 3.91 3.18 3.67
N CYS A 20 3.30 2.03 3.40
CA CYS A 20 1.85 1.93 3.29
C CYS A 20 1.14 2.26 4.62
N ARG A 21 1.71 1.90 5.77
CA ARG A 21 1.14 2.26 7.10
C ARG A 21 1.24 3.76 7.41
N GLN A 22 2.32 4.40 6.99
CA GLN A 22 2.63 5.79 7.36
C GLN A 22 2.23 6.80 6.28
N ALA A 23 1.89 6.33 5.07
CA ALA A 23 1.48 7.19 3.99
C ALA A 23 0.14 7.85 4.32
N GLY A 24 0.05 9.15 4.04
CA GLY A 24 -1.14 9.96 4.24
C GLY A 24 -0.96 11.33 3.59
N LEU A 25 -2.07 12.05 3.42
CA LEU A 25 -2.05 13.42 2.92
C LEU A 25 -1.42 14.35 3.97
N VAL A 26 -0.60 15.30 3.51
CA VAL A 26 -0.05 16.33 4.39
C VAL A 26 -1.19 17.27 4.78
N LYS A 27 -1.46 17.41 6.08
CA LYS A 27 -2.40 18.42 6.58
C LYS A 27 -1.88 19.81 6.22
N ARG A 28 -2.61 20.56 5.39
CA ARG A 28 -2.26 21.97 5.14
C ARG A 28 -2.51 22.75 6.43
N LEU A 29 -1.47 23.42 6.93
CA LEU A 29 -1.57 24.30 8.11
C LEU A 29 -2.27 25.64 7.81
N GLU A 30 -2.79 25.84 6.60
CA GLU A 30 -3.45 27.07 6.21
C GLU A 30 -4.92 27.02 6.62
N LYS A 31 -5.19 27.51 7.84
CA LYS A 31 -6.49 28.10 8.17
C LYS A 31 -6.78 29.22 7.19
N SER A 32 -7.48 28.93 6.09
CA SER A 32 -8.29 29.95 5.43
C SER A 32 -9.67 29.92 6.09
N ASP A 33 -9.88 30.86 7.01
CA ASP A 33 -11.22 31.21 7.47
C ASP A 33 -12.10 31.46 6.24
N ASN A 34 -13.24 30.76 6.21
CA ASN A 34 -14.38 30.88 5.29
C ASN A 34 -14.50 29.79 4.20
N LEU A 35 -15.62 29.07 4.32
CA LEU A 35 -16.40 28.34 3.29
C LEU A 35 -16.07 26.84 3.16
N ILE A 36 -16.90 26.03 3.83
CA ILE A 36 -17.45 24.74 3.35
C ILE A 36 -16.47 23.86 2.55
N GLU A 37 -15.58 23.11 3.20
CA GLU A 37 -14.95 21.92 2.60
C GLU A 37 -14.79 20.83 3.66
N ASP A 38 -15.92 20.32 4.17
CA ASP A 38 -15.95 18.97 4.77
C ASP A 38 -15.61 17.97 3.65
N GLY A 39 -14.36 17.47 3.61
CA GLY A 39 -14.07 16.19 2.93
C GLY A 39 -12.76 16.05 2.14
N GLU A 40 -11.89 17.05 2.00
CA GLU A 40 -10.65 16.87 1.20
C GLU A 40 -9.49 16.18 1.93
N GLU A 41 -9.45 16.19 3.28
CA GLU A 41 -8.42 15.45 4.03
C GLU A 41 -8.62 13.92 4.02
N ASP A 42 -9.79 13.42 3.59
CA ASP A 42 -10.24 12.05 3.86
C ASP A 42 -10.14 11.07 2.67
N ASN A 43 -9.94 11.55 1.43
CA ASN A 43 -9.91 10.68 0.24
C ASN A 43 -8.49 10.13 -0.06
N PHE A 44 -7.86 9.51 0.93
CA PHE A 44 -6.60 8.80 0.76
C PHE A 44 -6.82 7.28 0.68
N ALA A 45 -6.47 6.70 -0.47
CA ALA A 45 -6.53 5.27 -0.70
C ALA A 45 -5.18 4.74 -1.21
N ILE A 46 -4.85 3.51 -0.84
CA ILE A 46 -3.64 2.81 -1.26
C ILE A 46 -4.03 1.64 -2.14
N VAL A 47 -3.44 1.56 -3.33
CA VAL A 47 -3.54 0.37 -4.18
C VAL A 47 -2.21 -0.36 -4.10
N PHE A 48 -2.22 -1.53 -3.47
CA PHE A 48 -1.04 -2.36 -3.30
C PHE A 48 -1.10 -3.54 -4.29
N ALA A 49 -0.15 -3.61 -5.21
CA ALA A 49 -0.03 -4.70 -6.16
C ALA A 49 1.29 -5.44 -5.92
N ALA A 50 1.23 -6.76 -5.79
CA ALA A 50 2.39 -7.64 -5.61
C ALA A 50 2.33 -8.80 -6.59
N MET A 51 3.45 -9.06 -7.27
CA MET A 51 3.54 -10.00 -8.39
C MET A 51 4.65 -11.00 -8.16
N GLY A 52 4.35 -12.29 -8.35
CA GLY A 52 5.32 -13.36 -8.15
C GLY A 52 5.83 -13.45 -6.71
N VAL A 53 5.01 -13.05 -5.73
CA VAL A 53 5.39 -13.10 -4.32
C VAL A 53 5.17 -14.48 -3.72
N ASN A 54 6.00 -14.85 -2.74
CA ASN A 54 5.81 -16.08 -1.99
C ASN A 54 4.56 -15.99 -1.10
N MET A 55 3.98 -17.14 -0.77
CA MET A 55 2.80 -17.22 0.10
C MET A 55 3.03 -16.58 1.47
N GLU A 56 4.22 -16.76 2.04
CA GLU A 56 4.61 -16.14 3.32
C GLU A 56 4.60 -14.61 3.23
N THR A 57 5.11 -14.06 2.12
CA THR A 57 5.13 -12.60 1.88
C THR A 57 3.72 -12.06 1.69
N ALA A 58 2.86 -12.77 0.96
CA ALA A 58 1.46 -12.39 0.78
C ALA A 58 0.70 -12.40 2.12
N GLN A 59 0.92 -13.42 2.96
CA GLN A 59 0.34 -13.50 4.30
C GLN A 59 0.86 -12.39 5.22
N PHE A 60 2.16 -12.08 5.14
CA PHE A 60 2.75 -10.96 5.88
C PHE A 60 2.05 -9.65 5.56
N PHE A 61 1.89 -9.29 4.29
CA PHE A 61 1.21 -8.06 3.90
C PHE A 61 -0.26 -8.04 4.32
N LYS A 62 -0.98 -9.13 4.09
CA LYS A 62 -2.39 -9.24 4.47
C LYS A 62 -2.57 -9.01 5.98
N ARG A 63 -1.76 -9.70 6.79
CA ARG A 63 -1.79 -9.58 8.25
C ARG A 63 -1.42 -8.17 8.71
N ASP A 64 -0.38 -7.58 8.12
CA ASP A 64 0.05 -6.22 8.47
C ASP A 64 -1.04 -5.19 8.18
N PHE A 65 -1.75 -5.31 7.05
CA PHE A 65 -2.84 -4.39 6.73
C PHE A 65 -4.10 -4.61 7.58
N GLU A 66 -4.40 -5.85 7.97
CA GLU A 66 -5.48 -6.19 8.89
C GLU A 66 -5.20 -5.67 10.32
N GLU A 67 -4.00 -5.88 10.86
CA GLU A 67 -3.64 -5.48 12.23
C GLU A 67 -3.53 -3.95 12.39
N ASN A 68 -3.06 -3.24 11.37
CA ASN A 68 -2.86 -1.79 11.43
C ASN A 68 -4.10 -0.97 11.01
N GLY A 69 -5.26 -1.62 10.82
CA GLY A 69 -6.53 -0.95 10.50
C GLY A 69 -6.53 -0.18 9.17
N SER A 70 -5.54 -0.43 8.30
CA SER A 70 -5.42 0.23 7.00
C SER A 70 -6.25 -0.48 5.92
N MET A 71 -6.83 -1.64 6.22
CA MET A 71 -7.59 -2.45 5.26
C MET A 71 -8.80 -1.72 4.65
N GLU A 72 -9.44 -0.79 5.38
CA GLU A 72 -10.57 0.00 4.86
C GLU A 72 -10.15 0.94 3.72
N ARG A 73 -8.86 1.32 3.66
CA ARG A 73 -8.31 2.26 2.68
C ARG A 73 -7.34 1.60 1.69
N VAL A 74 -7.08 0.30 1.84
CA VAL A 74 -6.10 -0.45 1.03
C VAL A 74 -6.82 -1.47 0.17
N THR A 75 -6.61 -1.43 -1.15
CA THR A 75 -6.98 -2.53 -2.06
C THR A 75 -5.74 -3.32 -2.42
N LEU A 76 -5.81 -4.65 -2.26
CA LEU A 76 -4.70 -5.55 -2.57
C LEU A 76 -4.95 -6.33 -3.86
N PHE A 77 -3.95 -6.31 -4.75
CA PHE A 77 -3.82 -7.22 -5.88
C PHE A 77 -2.60 -8.10 -5.64
N LEU A 78 -2.83 -9.39 -5.37
CA LEU A 78 -1.76 -10.34 -5.04
C LEU A 78 -1.74 -11.42 -6.12
N ASN A 79 -0.62 -11.53 -6.83
CA ASN A 79 -0.29 -12.68 -7.67
C ASN A 79 0.86 -13.44 -7.02
N LEU A 80 0.60 -14.69 -6.65
CA LEU A 80 1.58 -15.55 -6.00
C LEU A 80 2.55 -16.14 -7.02
N ALA A 81 3.72 -16.56 -6.53
CA ALA A 81 4.73 -17.23 -7.35
C ALA A 81 4.21 -18.53 -8.01
N ASN A 82 3.22 -19.19 -7.42
CA ASN A 82 2.56 -20.39 -7.96
C ASN A 82 1.40 -20.08 -8.93
N ASP A 83 0.94 -18.83 -9.01
CA ASP A 83 -0.16 -18.45 -9.89
C ASP A 83 0.30 -18.36 -11.36
N PRO A 84 -0.63 -18.53 -12.33
CA PRO A 84 -0.32 -18.48 -13.75
C PRO A 84 0.45 -17.23 -14.16
N THR A 85 1.46 -17.40 -15.02
CA THR A 85 2.28 -16.28 -15.51
C THR A 85 1.48 -15.24 -16.28
N ILE A 86 0.32 -15.60 -16.85
CA ILE A 86 -0.56 -14.66 -17.54
C ILE A 86 -1.16 -13.62 -16.59
N GLU A 87 -1.45 -13.99 -15.34
CA GLU A 87 -1.98 -13.07 -14.33
C GLU A 87 -0.92 -12.02 -13.94
N ARG A 88 0.37 -12.33 -14.05
CA ARG A 88 1.47 -11.35 -13.89
C ARG A 88 1.56 -10.31 -14.99
N ILE A 89 0.89 -10.49 -16.12
CA ILE A 89 0.88 -9.44 -17.16
C ILE A 89 -0.26 -8.45 -16.90
N ILE A 90 -1.29 -8.90 -16.18
CA ILE A 90 -2.55 -8.19 -16.01
C ILE A 90 -2.65 -7.52 -14.62
N THR A 91 -1.97 -8.08 -13.62
CA THR A 91 -1.81 -7.50 -12.27
C THR A 91 -0.98 -6.22 -12.34
#